data_AF-A0AB39BQN2-F1
#
_entry.id   AF-A0AB39BQN2-F1
#
_cell.length_a   1.000
_cell.length_b   1.000
_cell.length_c   1.000
_cell.angle_alpha   90.00
_cell.angle_beta   90.00
_cell.angle_gamma   90.00
#
_symmetry.space_group_name_H-M   'P 1'
#
loop_
_entity.id
_entity.type
_entity.pdbx_description
1 polymer ?
#
loop_
_entity_poly.entity_id
_entity_poly.type
_entity_poly.pdbx_seq_one_letter_code
_entity_poly.pdbx_strand_id
1 'polypeptide(L)' 'MEKEIQEQIDFLKQQLEQGKQRARLLEEIEEKLIEMRVIAEEILQSELSSFEKEAMNERFQLLQVEVVELQKHLTPQMVH' A
#
# COMPACT_ATOMS: atom_id res chain seq x y z
N MET A 1 -20.63 19.47 29.23
CA MET A 1 -20.26 18.19 29.88
C MET A 1 -20.73 16.96 29.11
N GLU A 2 -21.99 16.50 29.16
CA GLU A 2 -22.41 15.29 28.38
C GLU A 2 -22.22 15.44 26.86
N LYS A 3 -22.65 16.57 26.29
CA LYS A 3 -22.47 16.86 24.86
C LYS A 3 -20.99 16.89 24.44
N GLU A 4 -20.13 17.40 25.31
CA GLU A 4 -18.69 17.55 25.11
C GLU A 4 -17.99 16.19 25.14
N ILE A 5 -18.41 15.31 26.05
CA ILE A 5 -17.95 13.92 26.11
C ILE A 5 -18.38 13.17 24.84
N GLN A 6 -19.62 13.38 24.39
CA GLN A 6 -20.11 12.75 23.16
C GLN A 6 -19.33 13.19 21.92
N GLU A 7 -19.04 14.49 21.79
CA GLU A 7 -18.20 15.03 20.71
C GLU A 7 -16.78 14.44 20.72
N GLN A 8 -16.18 14.27 21.90
CA GLN A 8 -14.87 13.61 22.03
C GLN A 8 -14.92 12.14 21.63
N ILE A 9 -15.96 11.41 22.03
CA ILE A 9 -16.15 10.01 21.64
C ILE A 9 -16.27 9.87 20.12
N ASP A 10 -17.05 10.74 19.48
CA ASP A 10 -17.27 10.67 18.04
C ASP A 10 -16.00 11.06 17.26
N PHE A 11 -15.24 12.04 17.76
CA PHE A 11 -13.90 12.35 17.24
C PHE A 11 -12.96 11.14 17.33
N LEU A 12 -12.88 10.48 18.49
CA LEU A 12 -12.02 9.30 18.66
C LEU A 12 -12.43 8.13 17.76
N LYS A 13 -13.73 7.91 17.54
CA LYS A 13 -14.22 6.90 16.60
C LYS A 13 -13.79 7.21 15.16
N GLN A 14 -13.86 8.47 14.74
CA GLN A 14 -13.40 8.89 13.42
C GLN A 14 -11.89 8.68 13.26
N GLN A 15 -11.10 9.04 14.27
CA GLN A 15 -9.65 8.81 14.27
C GLN A 15 -9.32 7.31 14.21
N LEU A 16 -10.05 6.47 14.95
CA LEU A 16 -9.87 5.02 14.92
C LEU A 16 -10.17 4.44 13.53
N GLU A 17 -11.25 4.88 12.89
CA GLU A 17 -11.60 4.39 11.56
C GLU A 17 -10.59 4.83 10.49
N GLN A 18 -10.10 6.07 10.56
CA GLN A 18 -8.99 6.54 9.71
C GLN A 18 -7.73 5.70 9.92
N GLY A 19 -7.40 5.37 11.17
CA GLY A 19 -6.27 4.51 11.51
C GLY A 19 -6.40 3.11 10.90
N LYS A 20 -7.59 2.50 10.98
CA LYS A 20 -7.87 1.19 10.36
C LYS A 20 -7.76 1.22 8.83
N GLN A 21 -8.27 2.28 8.21
CA GLN A 21 -8.16 2.45 6.75
C GLN A 21 -6.70 2.56 6.31
N ARG A 22 -5.89 3.35 7.04
CA ARG A 22 -4.45 3.47 6.78
C ARG A 22 -3.72 2.14 6.99
N ALA A 23 -4.06 1.38 8.03
CA ALA A 23 -3.46 0.07 8.28
C ALA A 23 -3.70 -0.89 7.11
N ARG A 24 -4.95 -0.98 6.60
CA ARG A 24 -5.26 -1.82 5.44
C ARG A 24 -4.50 -1.41 4.18
N LEU A 25 -4.37 -0.10 3.93
CA LEU A 25 -3.59 0.39 2.78
C LEU A 25 -2.11 0.05 2.91
N LEU A 26 -1.55 0.10 4.13
CA LEU A 26 -0.16 -0.29 4.37
C LEU A 26 0.05 -1.79 4.19
N GLU A 27 -0.89 -2.63 4.65
CA GLU A 27 -0.87 -4.07 4.41
C GLU A 27 -0.87 -4.38 2.91
N GLU A 28 -1.72 -3.71 2.12
CA GLU A 28 -1.78 -3.91 0.68
C GLU A 28 -0.50 -3.46 -0.04
N ILE A 29 0.13 -2.37 0.41
CA ILE A 29 1.44 -1.94 -0.10
C ILE A 29 2.52 -2.98 0.23
N GLU A 30 2.52 -3.50 1.46
CA GLU A 30 3.50 -4.50 1.89
C GLU A 30 3.41 -5.78 1.05
N GLU A 31 2.19 -6.28 0.80
CA GLU A 31 1.98 -7.46 -0.06
C GLU A 31 2.59 -7.27 -1.45
N LYS A 32 2.37 -6.10 -2.08
CA LYS A 32 2.92 -5.78 -3.40
C LYS A 32 4.44 -5.65 -3.37
N LEU A 33 5.00 -5.06 -2.33
CA LEU A 33 6.46 -4.95 -2.17
C LEU A 33 7.12 -6.32 -1.95
N ILE A 34 6.45 -7.23 -1.23
CA ILE A 34 6.90 -8.61 -1.08
C ILE A 34 6.89 -9.31 -2.44
N GLU A 35 5.82 -9.15 -3.23
CA GLU A 35 5.75 -9.72 -4.58
C GLU A 35 6.88 -9.19 -5.49
N MET A 36 7.14 -7.89 -5.46
CA MET A 36 8.27 -7.27 -6.17
C MET A 36 9.62 -7.86 -5.75
N ARG A 37 9.81 -8.12 -4.46
CA ARG A 37 11.04 -8.76 -3.96
C ARG A 37 11.18 -10.18 -4.50
N VAL A 38 10.10 -10.97 -4.47
CA VAL A 38 10.10 -12.35 -5.00
C VAL A 38 10.48 -12.35 -6.48
N ILE A 39 9.89 -11.46 -7.29
CA ILE A 39 10.25 -11.32 -8.72
C ILE A 39 11.75 -11.03 -8.89
N ALA A 40 12.29 -10.09 -8.12
CA ALA A 40 13.70 -9.73 -8.20
C ALA A 40 14.63 -10.91 -7.80
N GLU A 41 14.25 -11.68 -6.78
CA GLU A 41 14.97 -12.88 -6.36
C GLU A 41 14.90 -13.99 -7.43
N GLU A 42 13.73 -14.22 -8.02
CA GLU A 42 13.53 -15.23 -9.08
C GLU A 42 14.38 -14.90 -10.32
N ILE A 43 14.39 -13.64 -10.78
CA ILE A 43 15.21 -13.22 -11.92
C ILE A 43 16.71 -13.45 -11.68
N LEU A 44 17.18 -13.30 -10.44
CA LEU A 44 18.59 -13.48 -10.07
C LEU A 44 19.00 -14.96 -9.94
N GLN A 45 18.09 -15.81 -9.46
CA GLN A 45 18.41 -17.20 -9.12
C GLN A 45 18.13 -18.20 -10.25
N SER A 46 17.31 -17.80 -11.22
CA SER A 46 16.70 -18.71 -12.18
C SER A 46 17.29 -18.56 -13.58
N GLU A 47 17.50 -19.67 -14.29
CA GLU A 47 17.85 -19.68 -15.72
C GLU A 47 16.61 -19.37 -16.59
N LEU A 48 15.95 -18.24 -16.32
CA LEU A 48 14.79 -17.81 -17.08
C LEU A 48 15.20 -17.42 -18.49
N SER A 49 14.34 -17.79 -19.43
CA SER A 49 14.40 -17.29 -20.80
C SER A 49 14.19 -15.78 -20.85
N SER A 50 14.56 -15.16 -21.97
CA SER A 50 14.33 -13.71 -22.18
C SER A 50 12.85 -13.36 -22.06
N PHE A 51 11.96 -14.24 -22.54
CA PHE A 51 10.52 -14.01 -22.51
C PHE A 51 9.95 -14.02 -21.08
N GLU A 52 10.39 -14.97 -20.25
CA GLU A 52 9.97 -15.03 -18.84
C GLU A 52 10.48 -13.84 -18.04
N LYS A 53 11.72 -13.40 -18.29
CA LYS A 53 12.28 -12.18 -17.67
C LYS A 53 11.50 -10.93 -18.06
N GLU A 54 11.05 -10.84 -19.31
CA GLU A 54 10.25 -9.71 -19.80
C GLU A 54 8.88 -9.68 -19.13
N ALA A 55 8.17 -10.82 -19.07
CA ALA A 55 6.89 -10.94 -18.38
C ALA A 55 7.00 -10.60 -16.88
N MET A 56 8.06 -11.05 -16.21
CA MET A 56 8.32 -10.72 -14.81
C MET A 56 8.60 -9.22 -14.62
N ASN A 57 9.36 -8.60 -15.53
CA ASN A 57 9.63 -7.17 -15.49
C ASN A 57 8.36 -6.34 -15.74
N GLU A 58 7.49 -6.74 -16.65
CA GLU A 58 6.17 -6.11 -16.85
C GLU A 58 5.33 -6.16 -15.57
N ARG A 59 5.29 -7.33 -14.90
CA ARG A 59 4.58 -7.48 -13.62
C ARG A 59 5.19 -6.58 -12.54
N PHE A 60 6.51 -6.51 -12.45
CA PHE A 60 7.20 -5.63 -11.50
C PHE A 60 6.87 -4.15 -11.73
N GLN A 61 6.82 -3.70 -12.99
CA GLN A 61 6.45 -2.33 -13.33
C GLN A 61 5.00 -2.02 -12.97
N LEU A 62 4.08 -2.97 -13.19
CA LEU A 62 2.68 -2.82 -12.77
C LEU A 62 2.57 -2.66 -11.25
N LEU A 63 3.27 -3.50 -10.49
CA LEU A 63 3.28 -3.43 -9.02
C LEU A 63 3.84 -2.09 -8.52
N GLN A 64 4.87 -1.53 -9.18
CA GLN A 64 5.36 -0.19 -8.86
C GLN A 64 4.28 0.88 -9.03
N VAL A 65 3.53 0.84 -10.13
CA VAL A 65 2.42 1.79 -10.36
C VAL A 65 1.36 1.63 -9.28
N GLU A 66 0.95 0.40 -8.96
CA GLU A 66 -0.04 0.13 -7.92
C GLU A 66 0.40 0.63 -6.54
N VAL A 67 1.66 0.42 -6.17
CA VAL A 67 2.22 0.94 -4.90
C VAL A 67 2.19 2.46 -4.88
N VAL A 68 2.56 3.13 -5.97
CA VAL A 68 2.52 4.60 -6.07
C VAL A 68 1.08 5.11 -5.92
N GLU A 69 0.09 4.47 -6.55
CA GLU A 69 -1.31 4.86 -6.37
C GLU A 69 -1.78 4.66 -4.92
N LEU A 70 -1.45 3.54 -4.28
CA LEU A 70 -1.80 3.31 -2.87
C LEU A 70 -1.14 4.32 -1.92
N GLN A 71 0.09 4.73 -2.19
CA GLN A 71 0.79 5.76 -1.42
C GLN A 71 0.12 7.14 -1.50
N LYS A 72 -0.52 7.47 -2.63
CA LYS A 72 -1.32 8.71 -2.76
C LYS A 72 -2.53 8.72 -1.82
N HIS A 73 -3.07 7.56 -1.48
CA HIS A 73 -4.18 7.43 -0.53
C HIS A 73 -3.74 7.55 0.93
N LEU A 74 -2.44 7.35 1.21
CA LEU A 74 -1.85 7.51 2.56
C LEU A 74 -1.44 8.95 2.86
N THR A 75 -1.05 9.72 1.84
CA THR A 75 -0.67 11.11 2.01
C THR A 75 -1.93 11.95 2.23
N PRO A 76 -2.06 12.69 3.35
CA PRO A 76 -3.09 13.71 3.42
C PRO A 76 -2.77 14.71 2.31
N GLN A 77 -3.71 14.93 1.38
CA GLN A 77 -3.67 16.15 0.58
C GLN A 77 -3.60 17.29 1.60
N MET A 78 -2.42 17.89 1.75
CA MET A 78 -2.27 19.12 2.50
C MET A 78 -3.07 20.17 1.73
N VAL A 79 -4.35 20.29 2.06
CA VAL A 79 -5.16 21.43 1.68
C VAL A 79 -4.61 22.60 2.50
N HIS A 80 -3.70 23.34 1.88
CA HIS A 80 -3.33 24.69 2.30
C HIS A 80 -4.40 25.68 1.90
#